data_AF-A0A958DYH0-F1
#
_entry.id   AF-A0A958DYH0-F1
#
_cell.length_a   1.000
_cell.length_b   1.000
_cell.length_c   1.000
_cell.angle_alpha   90.00
_cell.angle_beta   90.00
_cell.angle_gamma   90.00
#
_symmetry.space_group_name_H-M   'P 1'
#
loop_
_entity.id
_entity.type
_entity.pdbx_description
1 polymer ?
#
loop_
_entity_poly.entity_id
_entity_poly.type
_entity_poly.pdbx_seq_one_letter_code
_entity_poly.pdbx_strand_id
1 'polypeptide(L)'
;MGKKNKKQTQKKQQAKALKRRAVQKENKKVSNLMKAKRKTPGMPGLPGGIPPQMRAVAEHLMTFSMPIFELAQPQTPGQINALAAIIQNWWAAFEVQDTDERAKMLATLEPAYLSQPWAKLPFDELTEILLKRHISLVPKSHTEEELSRFSPEELEAAMNISFSDETAED
;
A
#
# COMPACT_ATOMS: atom_id res chain seq x y z
N MET A 1 -25.38 -49.70 -4.56
CA MET A 1 -25.27 -48.23 -4.58
C MET A 1 -23.81 -47.72 -4.63
N GLY A 2 -22.98 -48.11 -5.62
CA GLY A 2 -21.51 -47.93 -5.51
C GLY A 2 -20.80 -47.04 -6.54
N LYS A 3 -21.42 -46.72 -7.69
CA LYS A 3 -20.73 -46.04 -8.81
C LYS A 3 -21.07 -44.55 -8.97
N LYS A 4 -22.28 -44.12 -8.62
CA LYS A 4 -22.71 -42.71 -8.73
C LYS A 4 -22.01 -41.80 -7.69
N ASN A 5 -21.91 -42.26 -6.43
CA ASN A 5 -21.26 -41.47 -5.38
C ASN A 5 -19.75 -41.28 -5.63
N LYS A 6 -19.02 -42.34 -6.05
CA LYS A 6 -17.58 -42.22 -6.40
C LYS A 6 -17.31 -41.21 -7.52
N LYS A 7 -18.15 -41.18 -8.57
CA LYS A 7 -18.03 -40.18 -9.65
C LYS A 7 -18.31 -38.75 -9.17
N GLN A 8 -19.24 -38.59 -8.24
CA GLN A 8 -19.56 -37.28 -7.67
C GLN A 8 -18.43 -36.76 -6.77
N THR A 9 -17.80 -37.63 -5.96
CA THR A 9 -16.64 -37.26 -5.14
C THR A 9 -15.41 -36.93 -6.00
N GLN A 10 -15.15 -37.68 -7.08
CA GLN A 10 -14.06 -37.37 -8.02
C GLN A 10 -14.27 -36.04 -8.75
N LYS A 11 -15.50 -35.72 -9.18
CA LYS A 11 -15.81 -34.40 -9.78
C LYS A 11 -15.61 -33.25 -8.78
N LYS A 12 -16.01 -33.42 -7.51
CA LYS A 12 -15.76 -32.41 -6.46
C LYS A 12 -14.26 -32.22 -6.19
N GLN A 13 -13.47 -33.30 -6.18
CA GLN A 13 -12.01 -33.20 -6.00
C GLN A 13 -11.32 -32.53 -7.19
N GLN A 14 -11.72 -32.84 -8.42
CA GLN A 14 -11.19 -32.15 -9.62
C GLN A 14 -11.55 -30.67 -9.66
N ALA A 15 -12.80 -30.30 -9.31
CA ALA A 15 -13.22 -28.90 -9.24
C ALA A 15 -12.42 -28.12 -8.18
N LYS A 16 -12.17 -28.73 -7.01
CA LYS A 16 -11.36 -28.12 -5.94
C LYS A 16 -9.89 -27.98 -6.35
N ALA A 17 -9.35 -28.94 -7.10
CA ALA A 17 -7.98 -28.87 -7.65
C ALA A 17 -7.85 -27.80 -8.74
N LEU A 18 -8.86 -27.64 -9.60
CA LEU A 18 -8.93 -26.58 -10.63
C LEU A 18 -9.00 -25.19 -10.00
N LYS A 19 -9.86 -24.99 -8.99
CA LYS A 19 -9.95 -23.72 -8.24
C LYS A 19 -8.62 -23.39 -7.54
N ARG A 20 -7.97 -24.38 -6.90
CA ARG A 20 -6.64 -24.20 -6.31
C ARG A 20 -5.58 -23.81 -7.34
N ARG A 21 -5.60 -24.41 -8.54
CA ARG A 21 -4.67 -24.06 -9.63
C ARG A 21 -4.92 -22.66 -10.19
N ALA A 22 -6.17 -22.20 -10.25
CA ALA A 22 -6.50 -20.84 -10.68
C ALA A 22 -5.95 -19.79 -9.69
N VAL A 23 -6.24 -19.97 -8.40
CA VAL A 23 -5.73 -19.10 -7.32
C VAL A 23 -4.20 -19.12 -7.28
N GLN A 24 -3.57 -20.28 -7.49
CA GLN A 24 -2.11 -20.39 -7.51
C GLN A 24 -1.48 -19.74 -8.76
N LYS A 25 -2.20 -19.67 -9.89
CA LYS A 25 -1.76 -18.93 -11.09
C LYS A 25 -1.92 -17.42 -10.89
N GLU A 26 -2.99 -16.95 -10.27
CA GLU A 26 -3.15 -15.54 -9.89
C GLU A 26 -2.09 -15.12 -8.88
N ASN A 27 -1.90 -15.87 -7.81
CA ASN A 27 -0.85 -15.59 -6.82
C ASN A 27 0.56 -15.63 -7.44
N LYS A 28 0.80 -16.49 -8.45
CA LYS A 28 2.05 -16.47 -9.22
C LYS A 28 2.15 -15.29 -10.18
N LYS A 29 1.05 -14.82 -10.77
CA LYS A 29 1.04 -13.60 -11.60
C LYS A 29 1.34 -12.38 -10.75
N VAL A 30 0.68 -12.23 -9.60
CA VAL A 30 0.95 -11.16 -8.62
C VAL A 30 2.38 -11.27 -8.09
N SER A 31 2.85 -12.47 -7.73
CA SER A 31 4.24 -12.69 -7.31
C SER A 31 5.26 -12.42 -8.41
N ASN A 32 4.95 -12.73 -9.68
CA ASN A 32 5.82 -12.42 -10.80
C ASN A 32 5.79 -10.93 -11.16
N LEU A 33 4.66 -10.24 -10.94
CA LEU A 33 4.58 -8.77 -10.98
C LEU A 33 5.50 -8.16 -9.92
N MET A 34 5.46 -8.69 -8.68
CA MET A 34 6.36 -8.28 -7.60
C MET A 34 7.84 -8.64 -7.83
N LYS A 35 8.12 -9.74 -8.54
CA LYS A 35 9.49 -10.11 -8.93
C LYS A 35 9.98 -9.31 -10.13
N ALA A 36 9.10 -8.91 -11.05
CA ALA A 36 9.42 -8.02 -12.17
C ALA A 36 9.66 -6.58 -11.72
N LYS A 37 9.07 -6.16 -10.59
CA LYS A 37 9.40 -4.89 -9.91
C LYS A 37 10.71 -4.94 -9.10
N ARG A 38 11.44 -6.06 -9.06
CA ARG A 38 12.79 -6.10 -8.46
C ARG A 38 13.83 -5.62 -9.47
N LYS A 39 13.93 -4.30 -9.55
CA LYS A 39 15.13 -3.47 -9.67
C LYS A 39 14.63 -2.08 -10.03
N THR A 40 14.21 -1.31 -9.03
CA THR A 40 14.31 0.15 -9.14
C THR A 40 15.80 0.45 -9.28
N PRO A 41 16.27 0.95 -10.44
CA PRO A 41 17.63 1.43 -10.56
C PRO A 41 17.69 2.75 -9.77
N GLY A 42 18.37 2.75 -8.61
CA GLY A 42 18.84 4.01 -8.02
C GLY A 42 18.31 4.44 -6.65
N MET A 43 17.81 3.57 -5.76
CA MET A 43 17.69 3.98 -4.35
C MET A 43 19.04 3.86 -3.63
N PRO A 44 19.57 4.95 -3.01
CA PRO A 44 20.72 4.87 -2.13
C PRO A 44 20.42 3.89 -0.99
N GLY A 45 21.36 2.99 -0.70
CA GLY A 45 21.15 1.93 0.27
C GLY A 45 20.68 2.46 1.62
N LEU A 46 19.60 1.88 2.15
CA LEU A 46 19.16 2.05 3.53
C LEU A 46 20.35 1.99 4.50
N PRO A 47 20.45 2.90 5.49
CA PRO A 47 21.56 2.92 6.43
C PRO A 47 21.68 1.57 7.14
N GLY A 48 22.90 1.05 7.27
CA GLY A 48 23.22 -0.30 7.76
C GLY A 48 22.82 -0.63 9.20
N GLY A 49 21.94 0.15 9.84
CA GLY A 49 21.42 -0.06 11.19
C GLY A 49 20.07 -0.76 11.28
N ILE A 50 19.38 -1.01 10.14
CA ILE A 50 18.08 -1.69 10.17
C ILE A 50 18.28 -3.22 10.19
N PRO A 51 17.72 -3.94 11.17
CA PRO A 51 17.78 -5.40 11.20
C PRO A 51 17.23 -6.01 9.90
N PRO A 52 17.82 -7.11 9.37
CA PRO A 52 17.37 -7.74 8.13
C PRO A 52 15.87 -8.06 8.10
N GLN A 53 15.29 -8.45 9.23
CA GLN A 53 13.85 -8.72 9.35
C GLN A 53 12.96 -7.48 9.18
N MET A 54 13.47 -6.27 9.47
CA MET A 54 12.74 -5.00 9.38
C MET A 54 12.94 -4.29 8.03
N ARG A 55 13.84 -4.80 7.19
CA ARG A 55 14.24 -4.14 5.94
C ARG A 55 13.07 -3.94 4.99
N ALA A 56 12.23 -4.97 4.82
CA ALA A 56 11.04 -4.89 3.98
C ALA A 56 10.02 -3.87 4.50
N VAL A 57 9.83 -3.81 5.83
CA VAL A 57 8.93 -2.82 6.46
C VAL A 57 9.45 -1.41 6.27
N ALA A 58 10.76 -1.20 6.42
CA ALA A 58 11.40 0.08 6.18
C ALA A 58 11.29 0.52 4.71
N GLU A 59 11.51 -0.39 3.76
CA GLU A 59 11.34 -0.14 2.33
C GLU A 59 9.89 0.26 2.00
N HIS A 60 8.91 -0.43 2.59
CA HIS A 60 7.50 -0.08 2.40
C HIS A 60 7.16 1.29 3.00
N LEU A 61 7.58 1.56 4.24
CA LEU A 61 7.35 2.85 4.90
C LEU A 61 7.98 4.00 4.13
N MET A 62 9.20 3.84 3.62
CA MET A 62 9.84 4.84 2.75
C MET A 62 9.03 5.10 1.49
N THR A 63 8.59 4.04 0.81
CA THR A 63 7.83 4.17 -0.45
C THR A 63 6.45 4.80 -0.21
N PHE A 64 5.80 4.45 0.89
CA PHE A 64 4.53 5.03 1.31
C PHE A 64 4.65 6.52 1.65
N SER A 65 5.70 6.89 2.40
CA SER A 65 5.88 8.26 2.90
C SER A 65 6.46 9.25 1.89
N MET A 66 7.03 8.77 0.79
CA MET A 66 7.66 9.60 -0.24
C MET A 66 6.84 10.83 -0.69
N PRO A 67 5.52 10.74 -0.99
CA PRO A 67 4.75 11.90 -1.46
C PRO A 67 4.62 12.98 -0.38
N ILE A 68 4.54 12.55 0.89
CA ILE A 68 4.43 13.45 2.04
C ILE A 68 5.76 14.21 2.24
N PHE A 69 6.90 13.54 2.09
CA PHE A 69 8.21 14.19 2.20
C PHE A 69 8.45 15.21 1.09
N GLU A 70 8.01 14.93 -0.13
CA GLU A 70 8.12 15.86 -1.27
C GLU A 70 7.28 17.12 -1.07
N LEU A 71 6.08 16.99 -0.49
CA LEU A 71 5.22 18.13 -0.14
C LEU A 71 5.77 18.93 1.05
N ALA A 72 6.21 18.24 2.10
CA ALA A 72 6.55 18.85 3.38
C ALA A 72 7.93 19.49 3.45
N GLN A 73 8.91 18.94 2.73
CA GLN A 73 10.31 19.37 2.72
C GLN A 73 10.82 19.82 4.11
N PRO A 74 10.69 18.97 5.15
CA PRO A 74 10.97 19.38 6.53
C PRO A 74 12.44 19.79 6.70
N GLN A 75 12.66 20.99 7.25
CA GLN A 75 14.00 21.57 7.40
C GLN A 75 14.56 21.42 8.82
N THR A 76 13.70 21.11 9.80
CA THR A 76 14.07 21.03 11.22
C THR A 76 13.76 19.64 11.81
N PRO A 77 14.50 19.19 12.84
CA PRO A 77 14.19 17.93 13.53
C PRO A 77 12.77 17.87 14.10
N GLY A 78 12.24 19.00 14.59
CA GLY A 78 10.87 19.09 15.10
C GLY A 78 9.83 18.80 14.01
N GLN A 79 10.02 19.36 12.80
CA GLN A 79 9.16 19.09 11.65
C GLN A 79 9.26 17.64 11.19
N ILE A 80 10.47 17.06 11.19
CA ILE A 80 10.68 15.64 10.84
C ILE A 80 9.89 14.75 11.82
N ASN A 81 9.95 15.03 13.12
CA ASN A 81 9.24 14.26 14.13
C ASN A 81 7.71 14.39 14.00
N ALA A 82 7.20 15.60 13.76
CA ALA A 82 5.78 15.82 13.52
C ALA A 82 5.29 15.09 12.26
N LEU A 83 6.08 15.15 11.18
CA LEU A 83 5.78 14.46 9.93
C LEU A 83 5.78 12.95 10.11
N ALA A 84 6.78 12.42 10.82
CA ALA A 84 6.86 10.99 11.15
C ALA A 84 5.63 10.53 11.94
N ALA A 85 5.14 11.32 12.89
CA ALA A 85 3.93 10.98 13.64
C ALA A 85 2.69 10.93 12.75
N ILE A 86 2.51 11.91 11.86
CA ILE A 86 1.39 11.92 10.90
C ILE A 86 1.45 10.70 9.98
N ILE A 87 2.64 10.40 9.42
CA ILE A 87 2.88 9.23 8.57
C ILE A 87 2.54 7.92 9.31
N GLN A 88 3.02 7.78 10.55
CA GLN A 88 2.75 6.59 11.37
C GLN A 88 1.26 6.41 11.63
N ASN A 89 0.53 7.49 11.89
CA ASN A 89 -0.91 7.41 12.12
C ASN A 89 -1.68 7.05 10.85
N TRP A 90 -1.31 7.58 9.68
CA TRP A 90 -1.91 7.13 8.41
C TRP A 90 -1.63 5.65 8.15
N TRP A 91 -0.38 5.22 8.32
CA TRP A 91 -0.02 3.81 8.17
C TRP A 91 -0.86 2.92 9.10
N ALA A 92 -0.93 3.26 10.38
CA ALA A 92 -1.71 2.53 11.37
C ALA A 92 -3.20 2.51 11.02
N ALA A 93 -3.78 3.64 10.59
CA ALA A 93 -5.18 3.69 10.17
C ALA A 93 -5.46 2.73 9.01
N PHE A 94 -4.55 2.66 8.02
CA PHE A 94 -4.72 1.76 6.88
C PHE A 94 -4.46 0.28 7.18
N GLU A 95 -3.91 -0.07 8.35
CA GLU A 95 -3.83 -1.45 8.82
C GLU A 95 -5.14 -1.94 9.48
N VAL A 96 -6.05 -1.02 9.83
CA VAL A 96 -7.35 -1.36 10.42
C VAL A 96 -8.32 -1.84 9.34
N GLN A 97 -8.74 -3.11 9.43
CA GLN A 97 -9.66 -3.71 8.44
C GLN A 97 -11.09 -3.17 8.52
N ASP A 98 -11.53 -2.72 9.69
CA ASP A 98 -12.83 -2.10 9.87
C ASP A 98 -12.83 -0.69 9.23
N THR A 99 -13.68 -0.50 8.23
CA THR A 99 -13.74 0.77 7.48
C THR A 99 -14.28 1.92 8.31
N ASP A 100 -15.17 1.65 9.27
CA ASP A 100 -15.75 2.69 10.14
C ASP A 100 -14.73 3.12 11.20
N GLU A 101 -13.97 2.18 11.76
CA GLU A 101 -12.88 2.48 12.68
C GLU A 101 -11.75 3.26 11.98
N ARG A 102 -11.36 2.83 10.78
CA ARG A 102 -10.40 3.55 9.93
C ARG A 102 -10.87 4.96 9.63
N ALA A 103 -12.13 5.15 9.24
CA ALA A 103 -12.69 6.47 8.96
C ALA A 103 -12.62 7.39 10.18
N LYS A 104 -12.90 6.87 11.38
CA LYS A 104 -12.74 7.64 12.64
C LYS A 104 -11.29 8.02 12.89
N MET A 105 -10.34 7.11 12.67
CA MET A 105 -8.90 7.41 12.81
C MET A 105 -8.42 8.45 11.80
N LEU A 106 -8.88 8.38 10.55
CA LEU A 106 -8.54 9.36 9.52
C LEU A 106 -9.14 10.74 9.85
N ALA A 107 -10.36 10.79 10.38
CA ALA A 107 -11.00 12.03 10.81
C ALA A 107 -10.26 12.73 11.95
N THR A 108 -9.53 12.00 12.81
CA THR A 108 -8.68 12.65 13.83
C THR A 108 -7.37 13.19 13.26
N LEU A 109 -6.95 12.70 12.09
CA LEU A 109 -5.73 13.14 11.42
C LEU A 109 -5.96 14.36 10.53
N GLU A 110 -7.15 14.51 9.97
CA GLU A 110 -7.48 15.61 9.07
C GLU A 110 -7.13 17.00 9.67
N PRO A 111 -7.52 17.35 10.91
CA PRO A 111 -7.14 18.65 11.48
C PRO A 111 -5.63 18.83 11.62
N ALA A 112 -4.91 17.76 11.97
CA ALA A 112 -3.46 17.78 12.14
C ALA A 112 -2.73 17.92 10.80
N TYR A 113 -3.31 17.39 9.72
CA TYR A 113 -2.85 17.61 8.35
C TYR A 113 -3.12 19.04 7.90
N LEU A 114 -4.36 19.52 8.03
CA LEU A 114 -4.78 20.84 7.58
C LEU A 114 -4.07 21.98 8.33
N SER A 115 -3.58 21.74 9.54
CA SER A 115 -2.76 22.71 10.27
C SER A 115 -1.33 22.84 9.74
N GLN A 116 -0.89 21.98 8.82
CA GLN A 116 0.47 21.99 8.31
C GLN A 116 0.63 23.00 7.17
N PRO A 117 1.72 23.79 7.15
CA PRO A 117 1.95 24.77 6.09
C PRO A 117 2.16 24.14 4.70
N TRP A 118 2.43 22.84 4.65
CA TRP A 118 2.66 22.07 3.44
C TRP A 118 1.45 21.26 2.97
N ALA A 119 0.29 21.37 3.63
CA ALA A 119 -0.95 20.72 3.23
C ALA A 119 -1.54 21.38 1.97
N LYS A 120 -0.86 21.17 0.82
CA LYS A 120 -1.22 21.75 -0.48
C LYS A 120 -2.31 20.95 -1.20
N LEU A 121 -2.46 19.68 -0.88
CA LEU A 121 -3.47 18.80 -1.48
C LEU A 121 -4.69 18.70 -0.56
N PRO A 122 -5.88 18.46 -1.11
CA PRO A 122 -7.02 18.05 -0.31
C PRO A 122 -6.70 16.78 0.50
N PHE A 123 -7.17 16.72 1.76
CA PHE A 123 -6.89 15.59 2.65
C PHE A 123 -7.36 14.26 2.07
N ASP A 124 -8.55 14.24 1.46
CA ASP A 124 -9.12 13.04 0.83
C ASP A 124 -8.29 12.55 -0.35
N GLU A 125 -7.79 13.47 -1.18
CA GLU A 125 -6.95 13.13 -2.34
C GLU A 125 -5.63 12.50 -1.89
N LEU A 126 -4.95 13.12 -0.92
CA LEU A 126 -3.72 12.58 -0.37
C LEU A 126 -3.96 11.23 0.32
N THR A 127 -5.04 11.12 1.10
CA THR A 127 -5.42 9.88 1.79
C THR A 127 -5.70 8.76 0.79
N GLU A 128 -6.36 9.04 -0.32
CA GLU A 128 -6.62 8.05 -1.37
C GLU A 128 -5.32 7.60 -2.05
N ILE A 129 -4.40 8.52 -2.36
CA ILE A 129 -3.07 8.18 -2.91
C ILE A 129 -2.32 7.26 -1.94
N LEU A 130 -2.28 7.62 -0.66
CA LEU A 130 -1.59 6.85 0.37
C LEU A 130 -2.25 5.48 0.58
N LEU A 131 -3.58 5.39 0.53
CA LEU A 131 -4.30 4.12 0.61
C LEU A 131 -3.95 3.21 -0.58
N LYS A 132 -3.95 3.73 -1.81
CA LYS A 132 -3.56 2.98 -3.02
C LYS A 132 -2.12 2.46 -2.93
N ARG A 133 -1.19 3.27 -2.40
CA ARG A 133 0.18 2.83 -2.10
C ARG A 133 0.21 1.75 -1.03
N HIS A 134 -0.52 1.91 0.06
CA HIS A 134 -0.57 0.94 1.15
C HIS A 134 -1.13 -0.41 0.68
N ILE A 135 -2.19 -0.41 -0.13
CA ILE A 135 -2.74 -1.61 -0.78
C ILE A 135 -1.67 -2.30 -1.66
N SER A 136 -0.92 -1.53 -2.44
CA SER A 136 0.12 -2.07 -3.31
C SER A 136 1.28 -2.70 -2.54
N LEU A 137 1.67 -2.11 -1.41
CA LEU A 137 2.79 -2.53 -0.58
C LEU A 137 2.42 -3.67 0.38
N VAL A 138 1.22 -3.61 0.96
CA VAL A 138 0.75 -4.52 2.02
C VAL A 138 -0.67 -5.02 1.73
N PRO A 139 -0.91 -5.73 0.60
CA PRO A 139 -2.24 -6.16 0.21
C PRO A 139 -2.92 -7.11 1.21
N LYS A 140 -2.13 -7.77 2.06
CA LYS A 140 -2.64 -8.69 3.09
C LYS A 140 -3.35 -7.99 4.25
N SER A 141 -3.16 -6.68 4.40
CA SER A 141 -3.81 -5.89 5.45
C SER A 141 -5.21 -5.42 5.05
N HIS A 142 -5.60 -5.60 3.78
CA HIS A 142 -6.87 -5.11 3.23
C HIS A 142 -7.84 -6.25 2.92
N THR A 143 -9.13 -5.93 2.91
CA THR A 143 -10.19 -6.88 2.54
C THR A 143 -10.24 -7.10 1.02
N GLU A 144 -10.86 -8.20 0.57
CA GLU A 144 -11.04 -8.45 -0.88
C GLU A 144 -11.88 -7.36 -1.57
N GLU A 145 -12.82 -6.76 -0.85
CA GLU A 145 -13.65 -5.64 -1.33
C GLU A 145 -12.80 -4.38 -1.55
N GLU A 146 -11.90 -4.04 -0.64
CA GLU A 146 -10.98 -2.91 -0.82
C GLU A 146 -9.95 -3.16 -1.93
N LEU A 147 -9.42 -4.37 -2.03
CA LEU A 147 -8.48 -4.74 -3.10
C LEU A 147 -9.11 -4.68 -4.50
N SER A 148 -10.42 -4.90 -4.59
CA SER A 148 -11.16 -4.85 -5.87
C SER A 148 -11.72 -3.47 -6.20
N ARG A 149 -11.63 -2.50 -5.29
CA ARG A 149 -12.05 -1.11 -5.51
C ARG A 149 -11.19 -0.38 -6.55
N PHE A 150 -9.91 -0.72 -6.64
CA PHE A 150 -8.94 -0.01 -7.48
C PHE A 150 -8.41 -0.93 -8.59
N SER A 151 -8.25 -0.36 -9.78
CA SER A 151 -7.63 -1.10 -10.88
C SER A 151 -6.12 -1.26 -10.67
N PRO A 152 -5.48 -2.29 -11.25
CA PRO A 152 -4.02 -2.42 -11.21
C PRO A 152 -3.28 -1.18 -11.72
N GLU A 153 -3.84 -0.50 -12.72
CA GLU A 153 -3.28 0.73 -13.31
C GLU A 153 -3.35 1.91 -12.33
N GLU A 154 -4.44 2.05 -11.56
CA GLU A 154 -4.54 3.09 -10.52
C GLU A 154 -3.54 2.88 -9.38
N LEU A 155 -3.36 1.62 -8.98
CA LEU A 155 -2.39 1.23 -7.96
C LEU A 155 -0.96 1.51 -8.43
N GLU A 156 -0.65 1.21 -9.69
CA GLU A 156 0.64 1.53 -10.30
C GLU A 156 0.85 3.04 -10.44
N ALA A 157 -0.16 3.79 -10.89
CA ALA A 157 -0.11 5.24 -10.97
C ALA A 157 0.19 5.86 -9.61
N ALA A 158 -0.52 5.44 -8.56
CA ALA A 158 -0.30 5.93 -7.20
C ALA A 158 1.14 5.71 -6.72
N MET A 159 1.74 4.55 -7.02
CA MET A 159 3.12 4.22 -6.67
C MET A 159 4.16 5.09 -7.40
N ASN A 160 3.81 5.68 -8.54
CA ASN A 160 4.69 6.50 -9.37
C ASN A 160 4.45 8.00 -9.22
N ILE A 161 3.45 8.43 -8.43
CA ILE A 161 3.24 9.85 -8.13
C ILE A 161 4.52 10.46 -7.54
N SER A 162 4.93 11.57 -8.14
CA SER A 162 6.01 12.45 -7.71
C SER A 162 5.49 13.88 -7.80
N PHE A 163 5.68 14.66 -6.75
CA PHE A 163 5.32 16.07 -6.65
C PHE A 163 6.54 16.99 -6.89
N SER A 164 7.67 16.42 -7.31
CA SER A 164 8.92 17.16 -7.51
C SER A 164 9.06 17.86 -8.88
N ASP A 165 8.05 17.81 -9.75
CA ASP A 165 8.12 18.33 -11.13
C ASP A 165 7.40 19.67 -11.40
N GLU A 166 6.82 20.36 -10.40
CA GLU A 166 6.12 21.65 -10.63
C GLU A 166 7.00 22.91 -10.49
N THR A 167 8.34 22.80 -10.47
CA THR A 167 9.24 23.98 -10.41
C THR A 167 10.08 24.19 -11.67
N ALA A 168 9.60 23.72 -12.82
CA ALA A 168 10.30 23.86 -14.10
C ALA A 168 9.51 24.59 -15.20
N GLU A 169 8.50 25.40 -14.87
CA GLU A 169 7.88 26.33 -15.82
C GLU A 169 7.02 27.38 -15.08
N ASP A 170 7.64 28.52 -14.71
CA ASP A 170 7.16 29.90 -14.93
C ASP A 170 8.16 30.94 -14.37
#